data_AF-A0A7K3J0Z7-F1
#
_entry.id   AF-A0A7K3J0Z7-F1
#
_cell.length_a   1.000
_cell.length_b   1.000
_cell.length_c   1.000
_cell.angle_alpha   90.00
_cell.angle_beta   90.00
_cell.angle_gamma   90.00
#
_symmetry.space_group_name_H-M   'P 1'
#
loop_
_entity.id
_entity.type
_entity.pdbx_description
1 polymer ?
#
loop_
_entity_poly.entity_id
_entity_poly.type
_entity_poly.pdbx_seq_one_letter_code
_entity_poly.pdbx_strand_id
1 'polypeptide(L)'
;FSYMFRYSERPGTKAARKLKDDVPEEVKKKRLDEIIALQNKLSARSKRKDIGRIFEVLIEGFSKRSDNYLSGRTSQNKVAVFPVKDKKAGEYASVRIEICTSATLLGTIV
;
A
#
# COMPACT_ATOMS: atom_id res chain seq x y z
N PHE A 1 3.18 -2.47 1.32
CA PHE A 1 2.21 -2.78 2.39
C PHE A 1 2.12 -4.28 2.52
N SER A 2 1.64 -4.74 3.67
CA SER A 2 1.27 -6.14 3.85
C SER A 2 -0.07 -6.19 4.55
N TYR A 3 -0.84 -7.24 4.26
CA TYR A 3 -2.05 -7.56 4.99
C TYR A 3 -1.74 -8.70 5.94
N MET A 4 -2.20 -8.58 7.17
CA MET A 4 -1.93 -9.54 8.23
C MET A 4 -3.26 -9.90 8.85
N PHE A 5 -3.44 -11.19 9.11
CA PHE A 5 -4.67 -11.73 9.68
C PHE A 5 -4.27 -12.70 10.79
N ARG A 6 -4.99 -12.62 11.90
CA ARG A 6 -4.93 -13.66 12.93
C ARG A 6 -5.72 -14.87 12.48
N TYR A 7 -5.34 -16.05 12.99
CA TYR A 7 -6.11 -17.26 12.74
C TYR A 7 -7.54 -17.12 13.28
N SER A 8 -8.50 -17.49 12.44
CA SER A 8 -9.91 -17.64 12.76
C SER A 8 -10.32 -19.00 12.23
N GLU A 9 -10.76 -19.87 13.12
CA GLU A 9 -11.21 -21.19 12.73
C GLU A 9 -12.38 -21.10 11.75
N ARG A 10 -12.37 -21.98 10.75
CA ARG A 10 -13.42 -22.10 9.74
C ARG A 10 -13.83 -23.56 9.64
N PRO A 11 -15.11 -23.90 9.87
CA PRO A 11 -15.60 -25.26 9.75
C PRO A 11 -15.25 -25.88 8.38
N GLY A 12 -14.93 -27.17 8.37
CA GLY A 12 -14.58 -27.92 7.14
C GLY A 12 -13.13 -27.79 6.68
N THR A 13 -12.33 -26.88 7.25
CA THR A 13 -10.91 -26.76 6.89
C THR A 13 -10.05 -27.90 7.46
N LYS A 14 -8.91 -28.20 6.82
CA LYS A 14 -7.93 -29.16 7.37
C LYS A 14 -7.37 -28.68 8.72
N ALA A 15 -7.21 -27.37 8.89
CA ALA A 15 -6.77 -26.77 10.14
C ALA A 15 -7.77 -27.08 11.27
N ALA A 16 -9.06 -26.79 11.07
CA ALA A 16 -10.12 -27.08 12.05
C ALA A 16 -10.19 -28.56 12.44
N ARG A 17 -9.91 -29.48 11.51
CA ARG A 17 -9.97 -30.93 11.77
C ARG A 17 -8.74 -31.53 12.45
N LYS A 18 -7.55 -30.96 12.23
CA LYS A 18 -6.27 -31.58 12.61
C LYS A 18 -5.44 -30.78 13.58
N LEU A 19 -5.74 -29.49 13.76
CA LEU A 19 -4.97 -28.58 14.60
C LEU A 19 -5.89 -28.01 15.67
N LYS A 20 -5.58 -28.26 16.93
CA LYS A 20 -6.26 -27.59 18.04
C LYS A 20 -5.81 -26.13 18.06
N ASP A 21 -6.78 -25.22 18.11
CA ASP A 21 -6.52 -23.81 18.33
C ASP A 21 -6.23 -23.58 19.82
N ASP A 22 -4.95 -23.59 20.18
CA ASP A 22 -4.45 -23.53 21.55
C ASP A 22 -3.97 -22.13 21.97
N VAL A 23 -4.13 -21.14 21.09
CA VAL A 23 -3.73 -19.76 21.36
C VAL A 23 -4.96 -18.93 21.76
N PRO A 24 -4.98 -18.33 22.96
CA PRO A 24 -6.07 -17.46 23.38
C PRO A 24 -6.26 -16.27 22.43
N GLU A 25 -7.52 -15.84 22.30
CA GLU A 25 -7.92 -14.76 21.41
C GLU A 25 -7.14 -13.45 21.65
N GLU A 26 -6.96 -13.07 22.92
CA GLU A 26 -6.21 -11.87 23.31
C GLU A 26 -4.75 -11.95 22.90
N VAL A 27 -4.13 -13.14 22.96
CA VAL A 27 -2.74 -13.35 22.51
C VAL A 27 -2.65 -13.19 20.99
N LYS A 28 -3.62 -13.73 20.24
CA LYS A 28 -3.66 -13.56 18.78
C LYS A 28 -3.80 -12.09 18.38
N LYS A 29 -4.68 -11.36 19.06
CA LYS A 29 -4.90 -9.93 18.82
C LYS A 29 -3.64 -9.13 19.13
N LYS A 30 -3.04 -9.33 20.30
CA LYS A 30 -1.78 -8.69 20.71
C LYS A 30 -0.66 -8.92 19.67
N ARG A 31 -0.45 -10.16 19.25
CA ARG A 31 0.58 -10.50 18.23
C ARG A 31 0.29 -9.82 16.89
N LEU A 32 -0.98 -9.82 16.46
CA LEU A 32 -1.37 -9.17 15.21
C LEU A 32 -1.07 -7.66 15.27
N ASP A 33 -1.44 -6.99 16.37
CA ASP A 33 -1.20 -5.57 16.58
C ASP A 33 0.30 -5.23 16.59
N GLU A 34 1.12 -6.05 17.26
CA GLU A 34 2.59 -5.90 17.28
C GLU A 34 3.20 -5.99 15.87
N ILE A 35 2.79 -6.98 15.08
CA ILE A 35 3.31 -7.15 13.71
C ILE A 35 2.82 -6.02 12.80
N ILE A 36 1.55 -5.60 12.91
CA ILE A 36 1.01 -4.45 12.15
C ILE A 36 1.80 -3.18 12.47
N ALA A 37 2.07 -2.91 13.75
CA ALA A 37 2.83 -1.74 14.19
C ALA A 37 4.26 -1.75 13.60
N LEU A 38 4.95 -2.90 13.69
CA LEU A 38 6.28 -3.06 13.10
C LEU A 38 6.26 -2.85 11.58
N GLN A 39 5.30 -3.47 10.90
CA GLN A 39 5.18 -3.38 9.44
C GLN A 39 4.86 -1.96 8.97
N ASN A 40 4.07 -1.21 9.73
CA ASN A 40 3.81 0.20 9.46
C ASN A 40 5.08 1.05 9.56
N LYS A 41 5.91 0.83 10.60
CA LYS A 41 7.21 1.50 10.76
C LYS A 41 8.15 1.20 9.60
N LEU A 42 8.26 -0.07 9.20
CA LEU A 42 9.11 -0.49 8.09
C LEU A 42 8.60 0.05 6.75
N SER A 43 7.28 0.02 6.53
CA SER A 43 6.64 0.57 5.33
C SER A 43 6.86 2.08 5.20
N ALA A 44 6.78 2.83 6.29
CA ALA A 44 7.06 4.27 6.30
C ALA A 44 8.53 4.55 5.96
N ARG A 45 9.47 3.80 6.58
CA ARG A 45 10.90 3.90 6.26
C ARG A 45 11.17 3.59 4.78
N SER A 46 10.54 2.56 4.22
CA SER A 46 10.70 2.22 2.82
C SER A 46 10.22 3.33 1.88
N LYS A 47 9.06 3.94 2.14
CA LYS A 47 8.53 5.00 1.27
C LYS A 47 9.32 6.30 1.35
N ARG A 48 9.87 6.64 2.52
CA ARG A 48 10.76 7.80 2.64
C ARG A 48 11.99 7.70 1.73
N LYS A 49 12.47 6.49 1.45
CA LYS A 49 13.55 6.27 0.47
C LYS A 49 13.14 6.49 -0.99
N ASP A 50 11.85 6.62 -1.26
CA ASP A 50 11.34 6.90 -2.60
C ASP A 50 11.30 8.41 -2.90
N ILE A 51 11.37 9.27 -1.89
CA ILE A 51 11.43 10.73 -2.07
C ILE A 51 12.69 11.09 -2.86
N GLY A 52 12.53 11.96 -3.85
CA GLY A 52 13.57 12.41 -4.79
C GLY A 52 13.79 11.46 -5.98
N ARG A 53 13.26 10.23 -5.94
CA ARG A 53 13.38 9.28 -7.04
C ARG A 53 12.30 9.54 -8.10
N ILE A 54 12.61 9.15 -9.33
CA ILE A 54 11.67 9.18 -10.46
C ILE A 54 11.15 7.77 -10.68
N PHE A 55 9.84 7.63 -10.83
CA PHE A 55 9.19 6.39 -11.20
C PHE A 55 8.38 6.59 -12.46
N GLU A 56 8.41 5.59 -13.33
CA GLU A 56 7.41 5.45 -14.37
C GLU A 56 6.08 4.98 -13.72
N VAL A 57 4.99 5.68 -14.06
CA VAL A 57 3.67 5.48 -13.48
C VAL A 57 2.64 5.27 -14.58
N LEU A 58 1.93 4.14 -14.54
CA LEU A 58 0.74 3.91 -15.37
C LEU A 58 -0.44 4.68 -14.79
N ILE A 59 -1.01 5.59 -15.56
CA ILE A 59 -2.13 6.44 -15.14
C ILE A 59 -3.42 5.63 -15.19
N GLU A 60 -4.12 5.57 -14.06
CA GLU A 60 -5.41 4.88 -13.94
C GLU A 60 -6.59 5.86 -14.11
N GLY A 61 -6.39 7.14 -13.82
CA GLY A 61 -7.41 8.20 -14.00
C GLY A 61 -7.21 9.35 -13.03
N PHE A 62 -8.27 10.10 -12.76
CA PHE A 62 -8.26 11.15 -11.74
C PHE A 62 -8.11 10.57 -10.33
N SER A 63 -7.52 11.37 -9.43
CA SER A 63 -7.42 11.01 -8.03
C SER A 63 -8.81 10.99 -7.39
N LYS A 64 -9.04 10.08 -6.45
CA LYS A 64 -10.33 9.98 -5.74
C LYS A 64 -10.76 11.25 -4.99
N ARG A 65 -9.83 12.18 -4.76
CA ARG A 65 -10.06 13.39 -3.96
C ARG A 65 -10.31 14.63 -4.81
N SER A 66 -9.83 14.66 -6.05
CA SER A 66 -9.90 15.83 -6.91
C SER A 66 -9.53 15.48 -8.34
N ASP A 67 -10.27 16.06 -9.28
CA ASP A 67 -10.01 15.99 -10.72
C ASP A 67 -8.84 16.90 -11.16
N ASN A 68 -8.28 17.70 -10.25
CA ASN A 68 -7.05 18.46 -10.50
C ASN A 68 -5.78 17.60 -10.44
N TYR A 69 -5.91 16.33 -10.01
CA TYR A 69 -4.81 15.40 -9.85
C TYR A 69 -5.10 14.08 -10.57
N LEU A 70 -4.06 13.51 -11.18
CA LEU A 70 -4.07 12.14 -11.68
C LEU A 70 -3.56 11.18 -10.61
N SER A 71 -4.03 9.94 -10.69
CA SER A 71 -3.59 8.81 -9.88
C SER A 71 -3.18 7.66 -10.78
N GLY A 72 -2.12 6.98 -10.39
CA GLY A 72 -1.62 5.83 -11.12
C GLY A 72 -0.75 4.94 -10.25
N ARG A 73 -0.16 3.91 -10.87
CA ARG A 73 0.68 2.94 -10.19
C ARG A 73 2.04 2.79 -10.84
N THR A 74 3.06 2.76 -10.00
CA THR A 74 4.42 2.32 -10.40
C THR A 74 4.43 0.82 -10.69
N SER A 75 5.47 0.30 -11.34
CA SER A 75 5.70 -1.16 -11.50
C SER A 75 5.74 -1.94 -10.17
N GLN A 76 6.05 -1.28 -9.05
CA GLN A 76 6.01 -1.86 -7.70
C GLN A 76 4.62 -1.83 -7.06
N ASN A 77 3.58 -1.53 -7.84
CA ASN A 77 2.19 -1.39 -7.41
C ASN A 77 1.97 -0.29 -6.34
N LYS A 78 2.92 0.64 -6.19
CA LYS A 78 2.76 1.82 -5.34
C LYS A 78 1.88 2.85 -6.04
N VAL A 79 0.93 3.41 -5.31
CA VAL A 79 0.07 4.49 -5.79
C VAL A 79 0.87 5.80 -5.80
N ALA A 80 0.86 6.48 -6.94
CA ALA A 80 1.40 7.83 -7.10
C ALA A 80 0.29 8.79 -7.52
N VAL A 81 0.26 9.97 -6.92
CA VAL A 81 -0.70 11.04 -7.22
C VAL A 81 0.08 12.31 -7.56
N PHE A 82 -0.31 12.97 -8.64
CA PHE A 82 0.39 14.14 -9.19
C PHE A 82 -0.59 15.04 -9.96
N PRO A 83 -0.31 16.35 -10.10
CA PRO A 83 -1.20 17.28 -10.81
C PRO A 83 -1.48 16.84 -12.25
N VAL A 84 -2.68 17.15 -12.74
CA VAL A 84 -3.03 16.95 -14.16
C VAL A 84 -2.12 17.79 -15.05
N LYS A 85 -1.71 17.19 -16.17
CA LYS A 85 -1.07 17.84 -17.33
C LYS A 85 -1.71 17.24 -18.59
N ASP A 86 -1.02 17.31 -19.73
CA ASP A 86 -1.43 16.70 -21.01
C ASP A 86 -1.26 15.17 -21.03
N LYS A 87 -1.81 14.49 -20.02
CA LYS A 87 -1.76 13.04 -19.83
C LYS A 87 -3.13 12.51 -19.41
N LYS A 88 -3.44 11.28 -19.83
CA LYS A 88 -4.72 10.62 -19.57
C LYS A 88 -4.53 9.16 -19.12
N ALA A 89 -5.61 8.55 -18.64
CA ALA A 89 -5.61 7.15 -18.25
C ALA A 89 -5.13 6.24 -19.40
N GLY A 90 -4.38 5.19 -19.04
CA GLY A 90 -3.75 4.26 -19.98
C GLY A 90 -2.38 4.69 -20.48
N GLU A 91 -1.95 5.92 -20.22
CA GLU A 91 -0.60 6.40 -20.55
C GLU A 91 0.37 6.23 -19.38
N TYR A 92 1.67 6.24 -19.71
CA TYR A 92 2.74 6.33 -18.74
C TYR A 92 3.23 7.77 -18.56
N ALA A 93 3.61 8.11 -17.33
CA ALA A 93 4.29 9.35 -16.98
C ALA A 93 5.49 9.08 -16.06
N SER A 94 6.57 9.82 -16.27
CA SER A 94 7.71 9.86 -15.36
C SER A 94 7.41 10.85 -14.24
N VAL A 95 7.33 10.37 -13.01
CA VAL A 95 6.93 11.17 -11.85
C VAL A 95 8.06 11.21 -10.82
N ARG A 96 8.55 12.40 -10.50
CA ARG A 96 9.47 12.61 -9.38
C ARG A 96 8.68 12.69 -8.08
N ILE A 97 9.02 11.87 -7.11
CA ILE A 97 8.35 11.86 -5.81
C ILE A 97 8.92 12.97 -4.92
N GLU A 98 8.04 13.78 -4.35
CA GLU A 98 8.41 14.92 -3.50
C GLU A 98 8.13 14.62 -2.04
N ILE A 99 6.96 14.03 -1.76
CA ILE A 99 6.56 13.61 -0.42
C ILE A 99 5.84 12.28 -0.47
N CYS A 100 5.67 11.65 0.69
CA CYS A 100 4.88 10.43 0.81
C CYS A 100 4.01 10.47 2.06
N THR A 101 2.80 9.91 1.96
CA THR A 101 1.97 9.60 3.11
C THR A 101 2.23 8.17 3.58
N SER A 102 1.46 7.70 4.57
CA SER A 102 1.47 6.29 4.95
C SER A 102 1.13 5.38 3.77
N ALA A 103 0.27 5.83 2.86
CA ALA A 103 -0.36 5.07 1.76
C ALA A 103 0.24 5.35 0.37
N THR A 104 0.57 6.61 0.09
CA THR A 104 0.61 7.16 -1.27
C THR A 104 1.89 7.97 -1.49
N LEU A 105 2.44 7.91 -2.69
CA LEU A 105 3.52 8.79 -3.15
C LEU A 105 2.89 10.02 -3.81
N LEU A 106 3.42 11.21 -3.53
CA LEU A 106 2.97 12.47 -4.10
C LEU A 106 4.15 13.12 -4.82
N GLY A 107 3.92 13.63 -6.01
CA GLY A 107 4.98 14.14 -6.85
C GLY A 107 4.51 14.93 -8.05
N THR A 108 5.44 15.17 -8.97
CA THR A 108 5.21 15.95 -10.18
C THR A 108 5.79 15.24 -11.41
N ILE A 109 5.12 15.42 -12.56
CA ILE A 109 5.61 14.90 -13.85
C ILE A 109 6.86 15.68 -14.26
N VAL A 110 7.93 14.96 -14.59
CA VAL A 110 9.19 15.48 -15.16
C VAL A 110 9.18 15.43 -16.68
#